data_AF-A0A529L6E3-F1
#
_entry.id   AF-A0A529L6E3-F1
#
_cell.length_a   1.000
_cell.length_b   1.000
_cell.length_c   1.000
_cell.angle_alpha   90.00
_cell.angle_beta   90.00
_cell.angle_gamma   90.00
#
_symmetry.space_group_name_H-M   'P 1'
#
loop_
_entity.id
_entity.type
_entity.pdbx_description
1 polymer ?
#
loop_
_entity_poly.entity_id
_entity_poly.type
_entity_poly.pdbx_seq_one_letter_code
_entity_poly.pdbx_strand_id
1 'polypeptide(L)'
;ARKLGATVTVLEAQPRILMRGVPSEIAEIIHKTHEAEGVKVLTGQGITAIADNGGEVRIALADGQEVVADLAVIGIGAVPVTALAAEAGLAIDNGIAVDDTLRS
;
A
#
# COMPACT_ATOMS: atom_id res chain seq x y z
N ALA A 1 14.19 2.95 3.90
CA ALA A 1 14.83 2.59 2.62
C ALA A 1 15.86 3.65 2.18
N ARG A 2 15.47 4.89 1.85
CA ARG A 2 16.45 5.95 1.44
C ARG A 2 17.57 6.21 2.44
N LYS A 3 17.25 6.32 3.74
CA LYS A 3 18.24 6.47 4.82
C LYS A 3 19.24 5.29 4.93
N LEU A 4 18.93 4.17 4.31
CA LEU A 4 19.80 2.98 4.24
C LEU A 4 20.49 2.85 2.86
N GLY A 5 20.41 3.88 2.00
CA GLY A 5 21.08 3.92 0.70
C GLY A 5 20.33 3.30 -0.48
N ALA A 6 19.14 2.72 -0.27
CA ALA A 6 18.38 2.09 -1.35
C ALA A 6 17.82 3.12 -2.36
N THR A 7 17.76 2.76 -3.64
CA THR A 7 16.93 3.45 -4.64
C THR A 7 15.47 3.05 -4.42
N VAL A 8 14.56 4.02 -4.36
CA VAL A 8 13.16 3.76 -3.97
C VAL A 8 12.21 4.33 -5.00
N THR A 9 11.31 3.47 -5.47
CA THR A 9 10.09 3.88 -6.19
C THR A 9 8.89 3.47 -5.36
N VAL A 10 7.95 4.39 -5.14
CA VAL A 10 6.64 4.13 -4.55
C VAL A 10 5.62 4.13 -5.67
N LEU A 11 4.84 3.05 -5.76
CA LEU A 11 3.72 2.91 -6.67
C LEU A 11 2.43 3.08 -5.87
N GLU A 12 1.57 4.00 -6.29
CA GLU A 12 0.28 4.29 -5.67
C GLU A 12 -0.80 4.27 -6.76
N ALA A 13 -1.82 3.44 -6.55
CA ALA A 13 -2.91 3.30 -7.51
C ALA A 13 -3.86 4.51 -7.51
N GLN A 14 -3.98 5.18 -6.36
CA GLN A 14 -4.80 6.38 -6.23
C GLN A 14 -4.14 7.63 -6.82
N PRO A 15 -4.90 8.68 -7.13
CA PRO A 15 -4.35 9.94 -7.67
C PRO A 15 -3.35 10.65 -6.74
N ARG A 16 -3.33 10.31 -5.44
CA ARG A 16 -2.39 10.85 -4.47
C ARG A 16 -2.10 9.85 -3.36
N ILE A 17 -0.93 9.98 -2.74
CA ILE A 17 -0.59 9.24 -1.52
C ILE A 17 -1.51 9.63 -0.36
N LEU A 18 -1.66 8.70 0.59
CA LEU A 18 -2.38 8.91 1.87
C LEU A 18 -3.84 9.40 1.69
N MET A 19 -4.49 9.04 0.58
CA MET A 19 -5.82 9.56 0.22
C MET A 19 -6.90 9.33 1.29
N ARG A 20 -6.82 8.19 2.00
CA ARG A 20 -7.75 7.79 3.05
C ARG A 20 -7.34 8.24 4.46
N GLY A 21 -6.10 8.70 4.64
CA GLY A 21 -5.51 8.97 5.95
C GLY A 21 -5.47 10.44 6.33
N VAL A 22 -5.25 11.33 5.34
CA VAL A 22 -5.05 12.77 5.60
C VAL A 22 -5.65 13.64 4.48
N PRO A 23 -5.96 14.93 4.78
CA PRO A 23 -6.29 15.94 3.78
C PRO A 23 -5.22 16.09 2.69
N SER A 24 -5.61 16.60 1.52
CA SER A 24 -4.72 16.78 0.36
C SER A 24 -3.49 17.60 0.66
N GLU A 25 -3.64 18.68 1.43
CA GLU A 25 -2.58 19.63 1.76
C GLU A 25 -1.45 18.95 2.55
N ILE A 26 -1.82 18.05 3.46
CA ILE A 26 -0.84 17.27 4.24
C ILE A 26 -0.17 16.21 3.36
N ALA A 27 -0.94 15.52 2.52
CA ALA A 27 -0.38 14.53 1.60
C ALA A 27 0.63 15.14 0.62
N GLU A 28 0.37 16.34 0.11
CA GLU A 28 1.29 17.05 -0.79
C GLU A 28 2.62 17.41 -0.11
N ILE A 29 2.59 17.85 1.14
CA ILE A 29 3.80 18.13 1.92
C ILE A 29 4.63 16.85 2.06
N ILE A 30 3.98 15.74 2.41
CA ILE A 30 4.65 14.43 2.57
C ILE A 30 5.21 13.94 1.24
N HIS A 31 4.45 14.08 0.14
CA HIS A 31 4.88 13.72 -1.21
C HIS A 31 6.17 14.45 -1.59
N LYS A 32 6.15 15.80 -1.49
CA LYS A 32 7.30 16.65 -1.80
C LYS A 32 8.51 16.34 -0.92
N THR A 33 8.27 16.03 0.36
CA THR A 33 9.35 15.65 1.28
C THR A 33 10.04 14.37 0.83
N HIS A 34 9.27 13.34 0.44
CA HIS A 34 9.85 12.10 -0.07
C HIS A 34 10.57 12.28 -1.40
N GLU A 35 10.03 13.07 -2.33
CA GLU A 35 10.72 13.40 -3.58
C GLU A 35 12.04 14.14 -3.34
N ALA A 36 12.06 15.10 -2.40
CA ALA A 36 13.27 15.81 -2.01
C ALA A 36 14.34 14.88 -1.38
N GLU A 37 13.92 13.78 -0.75
CA GLU A 37 14.81 12.72 -0.25
C GLU A 37 15.23 11.70 -1.35
N GLY A 38 14.79 11.92 -2.60
CA GLY A 38 15.14 11.11 -3.76
C GLY A 38 14.28 9.86 -3.94
N VAL A 39 13.07 9.83 -3.39
CA VAL A 39 12.07 8.79 -3.69
C VAL A 39 11.34 9.17 -4.98
N LYS A 40 11.24 8.24 -5.93
CA LYS A 40 10.34 8.40 -7.08
C LYS A 40 8.94 7.97 -6.65
N VAL A 41 7.96 8.88 -6.66
CA VAL A 41 6.58 8.57 -6.30
C VAL A 41 5.72 8.60 -7.57
N LEU A 42 5.12 7.47 -7.92
CA LEU A 42 4.22 7.32 -9.08
C LEU A 42 2.80 7.07 -8.59
N THR A 43 1.95 8.08 -8.71
CA THR A 43 0.53 8.03 -8.36
C THR A 43 -0.33 7.76 -9.58
N GLY A 44 -1.55 7.27 -9.38
CA GLY A 44 -2.46 6.88 -10.47
C GLY A 44 -2.05 5.60 -11.20
N GLN A 45 -1.06 4.87 -10.67
CA GLN A 45 -0.49 3.70 -11.33
C GLN A 45 -1.06 2.42 -10.75
N GLY A 46 -2.01 1.82 -11.48
CA GLY A 46 -2.44 0.45 -11.21
C GLY A 46 -1.35 -0.55 -11.54
N ILE A 47 -1.22 -1.61 -10.75
CA ILE A 47 -0.36 -2.76 -11.04
C ILE A 47 -1.21 -3.85 -11.69
N THR A 48 -0.76 -4.38 -12.82
CA THR A 48 -1.47 -5.43 -13.58
C THR A 48 -0.85 -6.81 -13.37
N ALA A 49 0.47 -6.87 -13.12
CA ALA A 49 1.16 -8.10 -12.82
C ALA A 49 2.42 -7.85 -11.99
N ILE A 50 2.78 -8.83 -11.15
CA ILE A 50 4.05 -8.89 -10.45
C ILE A 50 4.66 -10.26 -10.76
N ALA A 51 5.88 -10.26 -11.29
CA ALA A 51 6.67 -11.46 -11.52
C ALA A 51 7.94 -11.40 -10.69
N ASP A 52 8.24 -12.47 -9.95
CA ASP A 52 9.43 -12.60 -9.10
C ASP A 52 10.15 -13.89 -9.46
N ASN A 53 11.45 -13.80 -9.74
CA ASN A 53 12.30 -14.95 -10.06
C ASN A 53 13.32 -15.28 -8.94
N GLY A 54 13.22 -14.63 -7.78
CA GLY A 54 14.08 -14.81 -6.61
C GLY A 54 15.31 -13.90 -6.56
N GLY A 55 15.63 -13.18 -7.64
CA GLY A 55 16.69 -12.16 -7.67
C GLY A 55 16.25 -10.81 -8.23
N GLU A 56 15.10 -10.77 -8.88
CA GLU A 56 14.52 -9.58 -9.52
C GLU A 56 12.99 -9.68 -9.49
N VAL A 57 12.35 -8.55 -9.15
CA VAL A 57 10.91 -8.36 -9.23
C VAL A 57 10.60 -7.41 -10.38
N ARG A 58 9.69 -7.84 -11.26
CA ARG A 58 9.15 -7.06 -12.38
C ARG A 58 7.69 -6.73 -12.11
N ILE A 59 7.36 -5.46 -12.17
CA ILE A 59 6.02 -4.94 -11.90
C ILE A 59 5.50 -4.29 -13.18
N ALA A 60 4.49 -4.91 -13.79
CA ALA A 60 3.79 -4.34 -14.93
C ALA A 60 2.72 -3.34 -14.45
N LEU A 61 2.74 -2.14 -15.01
CA LEU A 61 1.79 -1.08 -14.71
C LEU A 61 0.66 -1.05 -15.75
N ALA A 62 -0.48 -0.47 -15.36
CA ALA A 62 -1.67 -0.38 -16.20
C ALA A 62 -1.48 0.51 -17.44
N ASP A 63 -0.50 1.40 -17.43
CA ASP A 63 -0.13 2.25 -18.58
C ASP A 63 0.87 1.58 -19.53
N GLY A 64 1.23 0.32 -19.28
CA GLY A 64 2.17 -0.46 -20.07
C GLY A 64 3.64 -0.27 -19.69
N GLN A 65 3.96 0.59 -18.71
CA GLN A 65 5.32 0.68 -18.17
C GLN A 65 5.67 -0.56 -17.33
N GLU A 66 6.97 -0.86 -17.23
CA GLU A 66 7.50 -1.87 -16.31
C GLU A 66 8.46 -1.22 -15.31
N VAL A 67 8.31 -1.58 -14.03
CA VAL A 67 9.24 -1.21 -12.97
C VAL A 67 9.99 -2.46 -12.52
N VAL A 68 11.31 -2.39 -12.50
CA VAL A 68 12.20 -3.48 -12.11
C VAL A 68 12.90 -3.11 -10.80
N ALA A 69 12.93 -4.05 -9.85
CA ALA A 69 13.59 -3.90 -8.57
C ALA A 69 14.21 -5.23 -8.10
N ASP A 70 15.16 -5.17 -7.18
CA ASP A 70 15.69 -6.34 -6.46
C ASP A 70 14.74 -6.83 -5.34
N LEU A 71 13.89 -5.93 -4.82
CA LEU A 71 12.91 -6.20 -3.78
C LEU A 71 11.63 -5.38 -3.98
N ALA A 72 10.47 -6.03 -3.82
CA ALA A 72 9.18 -5.35 -3.72
C ALA A 72 8.60 -5.48 -2.30
N VAL A 73 8.18 -4.35 -1.72
CA VAL A 73 7.46 -4.31 -0.44
C VAL A 73 6.00 -3.99 -0.71
N ILE A 74 5.10 -4.91 -0.36
CA ILE A 74 3.67 -4.78 -0.62
C ILE A 74 2.99 -4.17 0.61
N GLY A 75 2.63 -2.90 0.50
CA GLY A 75 1.99 -2.11 1.57
C GLY A 75 0.60 -1.60 1.19
N ILE A 76 -0.31 -2.49 0.79
CA ILE A 76 -1.64 -2.12 0.22
C ILE A 76 -2.80 -2.18 1.22
N GLY A 77 -2.49 -2.30 2.51
CA GLY A 77 -3.46 -2.44 3.59
C GLY A 77 -3.55 -3.86 4.14
N ALA A 78 -4.54 -4.10 4.99
CA ALA A 78 -4.77 -5.37 5.66
C ALA A 78 -6.26 -5.72 5.65
N VAL A 79 -6.55 -7.02 5.70
CA VAL A 79 -7.92 -7.55 5.85
C VAL A 79 -8.01 -8.21 7.23
N PRO A 80 -9.02 -7.90 8.04
CA PRO A 80 -9.23 -8.57 9.31
C PRO A 80 -9.41 -10.08 9.16
N VAL A 81 -8.76 -10.85 10.03
CA VAL A 81 -8.91 -12.32 10.06
C VAL A 81 -10.15 -12.65 10.91
N THR A 82 -11.26 -13.00 10.25
CA THR A 82 -12.58 -13.13 10.91
C THR A 82 -13.16 -14.54 10.89
N ALA A 83 -12.47 -15.52 10.29
CA ALA A 83 -13.01 -16.86 10.05
C ALA A 83 -13.56 -17.53 11.33
N LEU A 84 -12.76 -17.59 12.40
CA LEU A 84 -13.16 -18.22 13.67
C LEU A 84 -14.37 -17.54 14.32
N ALA A 85 -14.43 -16.21 14.25
CA ALA A 85 -15.54 -15.44 14.82
C ALA A 85 -16.84 -15.67 14.03
N ALA A 86 -16.74 -15.72 12.70
CA ALA A 86 -17.88 -16.04 11.84
C ALA A 86 -18.40 -17.47 12.10
N GLU A 87 -17.50 -18.45 12.24
CA GLU A 87 -17.86 -19.83 12.60
C GLU A 87 -18.52 -19.93 13.98
N ALA A 88 -18.12 -19.07 14.93
CA ALA A 88 -18.74 -18.97 16.25
C ALA A 88 -20.09 -18.22 16.26
N GLY A 89 -20.55 -17.72 15.11
CA GLY A 89 -21.82 -17.00 14.98
C GLY A 89 -21.76 -15.51 15.39
N LEU A 90 -20.57 -14.93 15.53
CA LEU A 90 -20.41 -13.51 15.84
C LEU A 90 -20.67 -12.64 14.59
N ALA A 91 -21.20 -11.44 14.83
CA ALA A 91 -21.42 -10.47 13.76
C ALA A 91 -20.09 -9.94 13.22
N ILE A 92 -19.98 -9.83 11.89
CA ILE A 92 -18.79 -9.34 11.18
C ILE A 92 -19.16 -8.08 10.40
N ASP A 93 -18.41 -7.00 10.62
CA ASP A 93 -18.51 -5.75 9.88
C ASP A 93 -17.10 -5.14 9.70
N ASN A 94 -16.43 -5.51 8.61
CA ASN A 94 -15.02 -5.17 8.34
C ASN A 94 -14.11 -5.41 9.56
N GLY A 95 -14.32 -6.55 10.22
CA GLY A 95 -13.77 -6.91 11.53
C GLY A 95 -14.83 -7.64 12.36
N ILE A 96 -14.46 -8.12 13.55
CA ILE A 96 -15.45 -8.60 14.52
C ILE A 96 -16.21 -7.37 15.02
N ALA A 97 -17.53 -7.34 14.85
CA ALA A 97 -18.34 -6.23 15.33
C ALA A 97 -18.34 -6.22 16.86
N VAL A 98 -18.17 -5.04 17.45
CA VAL A 98 -18.19 -4.85 18.90
C VAL A 98 -18.94 -3.58 19.28
N ASP A 99 -19.48 -3.55 20.49
CA ASP A 99 -20.02 -2.34 21.12
C ASP A 99 -18.90 -1.38 21.58
N ASP A 100 -19.29 -0.25 22.16
CA ASP A 100 -18.38 0.78 22.69
C ASP A 100 -17.55 0.32 23.90
N THR A 101 -17.88 -0.83 24.48
CA THR A 101 -17.13 -1.50 25.54
C THR A 101 -16.29 -2.68 25.04
N LEU A 102 -16.16 -2.84 23.72
CA LEU A 102 -15.41 -3.89 23.04
C LEU A 102 -16.00 -5.30 23.19
N ARG A 103 -17.32 -5.42 23.39
CA ARG A 103 -18.02 -6.72 23.45
C ARG A 103 -18.68 -7.05 22.11
N SER A 104 -18.55 -8.30 21.67
CA SER A 104 -19.12 -8.86 20.44
C SER A 104 -20.52 -9.42 20.60
#